data_AF-A0A1V4KCM6-F1
#
_entry.id   AF-A0A1V4KCM6-F1
#
_cell.length_a   1.000
_cell.length_b   1.000
_cell.length_c   1.000
_cell.angle_alpha   90.00
_cell.angle_beta   90.00
_cell.angle_gamma   90.00
#
_symmetry.space_group_name_H-M   'P 1'
#
loop_
_entity.id
_entity.type
_entity.pdbx_description
1 polymer ?
#
loop_
_entity_poly.entity_id
_entity_poly.type
_entity_poly.pdbx_seq_one_letter_code
_entity_poly.pdbx_strand_id
1 'polypeptide(L)' 'MGLLIRESQNGIIQKIVDCHKVKNVACYGLRLSHLQSEEVHWLHLDMGVSNVREKFELAHPPEEWK' A
#
# COMPACT_ATOMS: atom_id res chain seq x y z
N MET A 1 -5.14 -2.28 -17.48
CA MET A 1 -4.09 -2.16 -16.45
C MET A 1 -3.74 -0.67 -16.25
N GLY A 2 -4.73 0.19 -15.95
CA GLY A 2 -4.54 1.66 -15.91
C GLY A 2 -5.23 2.38 -14.75
N LEU A 3 -5.90 1.64 -13.85
CA LEU A 3 -6.62 2.21 -12.71
C LEU A 3 -5.76 2.41 -11.46
N LEU A 4 -4.70 1.62 -11.27
CA LEU A 4 -3.87 1.63 -10.04
C LEU A 4 -2.82 2.74 -9.99
N ILE A 5 -2.48 3.38 -11.12
CA ILE A 5 -1.37 4.35 -11.20
C ILE A 5 -1.71 5.71 -10.53
N ARG A 6 -3.00 5.99 -10.30
CA ARG A 6 -3.45 7.27 -9.68
C ARG A 6 -4.00 7.13 -8.27
N GLU A 7 -3.91 5.94 -7.67
CA GLU A 7 -4.51 5.73 -6.35
C GLU A 7 -3.53 6.13 -5.24
N SER A 8 -4.02 6.83 -4.23
CA SER A 8 -3.31 7.03 -2.96
C SER A 8 -3.55 5.84 -2.03
N GLN A 9 -2.70 5.69 -1.01
CA GLN A 9 -2.92 4.67 0.03
C GLN A 9 -4.29 4.82 0.70
N ASN A 10 -4.75 6.06 0.93
CA ASN A 10 -6.08 6.32 1.47
C ASN A 10 -7.19 5.76 0.55
N GLY A 11 -7.04 5.89 -0.77
CA GLY A 11 -7.99 5.34 -1.74
C GLY A 11 -8.08 3.81 -1.69
N ILE A 12 -6.95 3.12 -1.52
CA ILE A 12 -6.92 1.67 -1.34
C ILE A 12 -7.61 1.26 -0.05
N ILE A 13 -7.24 1.89 1.08
CA ILE A 13 -7.82 1.59 2.39
C ILE A 13 -9.34 1.76 2.34
N GLN A 14 -9.82 2.88 1.82
CA GLN A 14 -11.26 3.19 1.71
C GLN A 14 -12.02 2.08 0.95
N LYS A 15 -11.50 1.64 -0.21
CA LYS A 15 -12.13 0.57 -0.99
C LYS A 15 -12.23 -0.76 -0.23
N ILE A 16 -11.18 -1.13 0.50
CA ILE A 16 -11.15 -2.39 1.27
C ILE A 16 -12.12 -2.32 2.45
N VAL A 17 -12.07 -1.24 3.23
CA VAL A 17 -12.88 -1.10 4.45
C VAL A 17 -14.37 -0.93 4.15
N ASP A 18 -14.72 -0.27 3.04
CA ASP A 18 -16.11 -0.11 2.58
C ASP A 18 -16.73 -1.43 2.16
N CYS A 19 -15.95 -2.30 1.50
CA CYS A 19 -16.39 -3.65 1.14
C CYS A 19 -16.82 -4.46 2.37
N HIS A 20 -16.18 -4.19 3.52
CA HIS A 20 -16.45 -4.86 4.78
C HIS A 20 -17.34 -4.05 5.74
N LYS A 21 -17.87 -2.90 5.30
CA LYS A 21 -18.74 -2.01 6.10
C LYS A 21 -18.12 -1.61 7.45
N VAL A 22 -16.81 -1.42 7.47
CA VAL A 22 -16.07 -1.06 8.69
C VAL A 22 -16.37 0.41 9.05
N LYS A 23 -16.59 0.69 10.34
CA LYS A 23 -16.91 2.04 10.82
C LYS A 23 -15.67 2.89 11.15
N ASN A 24 -14.67 2.28 11.78
CA ASN A 24 -13.49 2.99 12.28
C ASN A 24 -12.35 3.03 11.24
N VAL A 25 -12.62 3.63 10.08
CA VAL A 25 -11.69 3.66 8.94
C VAL A 25 -10.34 4.31 9.30
N ALA A 26 -10.35 5.34 10.14
CA ALA A 26 -9.15 6.05 10.58
C ALA A 26 -8.17 5.17 11.38
N CYS A 27 -8.56 3.96 11.81
CA CYS A 27 -7.69 3.03 12.51
C CYS A 27 -6.88 2.11 11.57
N TYR A 28 -7.07 2.23 10.25
CA TYR A 28 -6.40 1.38 9.28
C TYR A 28 -5.22 2.10 8.63
N GLY A 29 -4.13 1.35 8.44
CA GLY A 29 -2.96 1.78 7.68
C GLY A 29 -2.50 0.65 6.77
N LEU A 30 -1.62 0.98 5.83
CA LEU A 30 -0.98 0.01 4.95
C LEU A 30 0.47 -0.20 5.35
N ARG A 31 0.88 -1.45 5.41
CA ARG A 31 2.23 -1.88 5.76
C ARG A 31 2.77 -2.71 4.60
N LEU A 32 3.92 -2.29 4.08
CA LEU A 32 4.72 -3.04 3.12
C LEU A 32 5.79 -3.84 3.88
N SER A 33 5.93 -5.12 3.61
CA SER A 33 6.91 -6.00 4.24
C SER A 33 7.70 -6.74 3.19
N HIS A 34 9.03 -6.75 3.32
CA HIS A 34 9.88 -7.59 2.50
C HIS A 34 9.77 -9.04 2.98
N LEU A 35 9.61 -9.98 2.07
CA LEU A 35 9.33 -11.38 2.39
C LEU A 35 10.57 -12.15 2.84
N GLN A 36 11.76 -11.72 2.41
CA GLN A 36 13.01 -12.43 2.67
C GLN A 36 13.87 -11.77 3.76
N SER A 37 13.42 -10.66 4.35
CA SER A 37 14.12 -9.96 5.44
C SER A 37 13.13 -9.45 6.49
N GLU A 38 13.65 -8.81 7.54
CA GLU A 38 12.83 -8.15 8.57
C GLU A 38 12.43 -6.71 8.18
N GLU A 39 12.65 -6.32 6.92
CA GLU A 39 12.35 -4.97 6.45
C GLU A 39 10.85 -4.70 6.37
N VAL A 40 10.41 -3.62 7.03
CA VAL A 40 9.01 -3.24 7.16
C VAL A 40 8.85 -1.72 7.03
N HIS A 41 7.89 -1.29 6.20
CA HIS A 41 7.57 0.11 5.98
C HIS A 41 6.07 0.37 6.14
N TRP A 42 5.71 1.33 6.99
CA TRP A 42 4.34 1.86 7.01
C TRP A 42 4.20 2.95 5.95
N LEU A 43 3.17 2.82 5.11
CA LEU A 43 2.95 3.73 4.00
C LEU A 43 2.08 4.91 4.43
N HIS A 44 2.53 6.13 4.14
CA HIS A 44 1.76 7.34 4.42
C HIS A 44 0.50 7.39 3.55
N LEU A 45 -0.62 7.84 4.11
CA LEU A 45 -1.94 7.85 3.46
C LEU A 45 -1.97 8.64 2.14
N ASP A 46 -1.18 9.72 2.08
CA ASP A 46 -1.08 10.60 0.90
C ASP A 46 -0.08 10.11 -0.15
N MET A 47 0.68 9.04 0.13
CA MET A 47 1.65 8.53 -0.83
C MET A 47 0.94 7.80 -1.98
N GLY A 48 1.27 8.18 -3.22
CA GLY A 48 0.76 7.52 -4.41
C GLY A 48 1.29 6.09 -4.55
N VAL A 49 0.45 5.17 -5.02
CA VAL A 49 0.81 3.76 -5.22
C VAL A 49 1.99 3.60 -6.20
N SER A 50 2.00 4.38 -7.28
CA SER A 50 3.12 4.37 -8.23
C SER A 50 4.42 4.82 -7.58
N ASN A 51 4.41 5.88 -6.77
CA ASN A 51 5.61 6.35 -6.06
C ASN A 51 6.14 5.30 -5.08
N VAL A 52 5.25 4.57 -4.40
CA VAL A 52 5.65 3.44 -3.54
C VAL A 52 6.34 2.37 -4.37
N ARG A 53 5.71 1.91 -5.45
CA ARG A 53 6.28 0.86 -6.31
C ARG A 53 7.62 1.29 -6.90
N GLU A 54 7.69 2.46 -7.53
CA GLU A 54 8.93 3.00 -8.08
C GLU A 54 10.04 3.09 -7.03
N LYS A 55 9.72 3.42 -5.78
CA LYS A 55 10.73 3.51 -4.71
C LYS A 55 11.23 2.14 -4.26
N PHE A 56 10.34 1.19 -4.00
CA PHE A 56 10.70 -0.08 -3.35
C PHE A 56 11.09 -1.18 -4.35
N GLU A 57 10.53 -1.14 -5.57
CA GLU A 57 10.86 -2.09 -6.64
C GLU A 57 12.26 -1.83 -7.24
N LEU A 58 12.89 -0.69 -6.92
CA LEU A 58 14.32 -0.44 -7.23
C LEU A 58 15.26 -1.25 -6.33
N ALA A 59 14.84 -1.58 -5.11
CA ALA A 59 15.67 -2.29 -4.14
C ALA A 59 15.47 -3.81 -4.23
N HIS A 60 14.22 -4.26 -4.35
CA HIS A 60 13.83 -5.66 -4.38
C HIS A 60 12.71 -5.88 -5.42
N PRO A 61 12.67 -7.01 -6.13
CA PRO A 61 11.65 -7.27 -7.14
C PRO A 61 10.23 -7.34 -6.53
N PRO A 62 9.18 -7.09 -7.33
CA PRO A 62 7.80 -7.00 -6.83
C PRO A 62 7.31 -8.24 -6.08
N GLU A 63 7.73 -9.44 -6.51
CA GLU A 63 7.37 -10.71 -5.85
C GLU A 63 7.93 -10.86 -4.43
N GLU A 64 8.90 -10.04 -4.04
CA GLU A 64 9.49 -10.05 -2.69
C GLU A 64 8.78 -9.12 -1.71
N TRP A 65 7.75 -8.39 -2.15
CA TRP A 65 6.98 -7.47 -1.32
C TRP A 65 5.57 -7.98 -1.02
N LYS A 66 5.07 -7.66 0.17
CA LYS A 66 3.70 -7.94 0.61
C LYS A 66 3.07 -6.78 1.35
#